data_AF-A0A962RPY9-F1
#
_entry.id   AF-A0A962RPY9-F1
#
_cell.length_a   1.000
_cell.length_b   1.000
_cell.length_c   1.000
_cell.angle_alpha   90.00
_cell.angle_beta   90.00
_cell.angle_gamma   90.00
#
_symmetry.space_group_name_H-M   'P 1'
#
loop_
_entity.id
_entity.type
_entity.pdbx_description
1 polymer ?
#
loop_
_entity_poly.entity_id
_entity_poly.type
_entity_poly.pdbx_seq_one_letter_code
_entity_poly.pdbx_strand_id
1 'polypeptide(L)'
;QTVRFDPLTRELFARAPEFGSLVAFDFQQRLEPRGLAWEDDPEAACGGVVIQTLVHTLDALRVVTRATATEVLHSHLDRVRYQRNEDHALGLLALASPLASGRRVQGLVAGSKVSASRQMRYQLLFDDGALEADYVQRTLRVTHGGERRVLEVPPAPTVPALLSAFVAHVLGKGDNPVPPADAIETMRLVDSVYATSGQGSHSSKQPPGSV
;
A
#
# COMPACT_ATOMS: atom_id res chain seq x y z
N GLN A 1 10.67 3.92 -5.81
CA GLN A 1 9.74 4.20 -4.70
C GLN A 1 9.69 5.71 -4.45
N THR A 2 8.60 6.39 -4.80
CA THR A 2 8.46 7.86 -4.60
C THR A 2 7.19 8.27 -3.82
N VAL A 3 6.33 7.31 -3.45
CA VAL A 3 5.06 7.57 -2.75
C VAL A 3 5.29 8.29 -1.42
N ARG A 4 6.37 7.99 -0.69
CA ARG A 4 6.79 8.73 0.52
C ARG A 4 6.87 10.26 0.35
N PHE A 5 7.13 10.71 -0.88
CA PHE A 5 7.29 12.12 -1.22
C PHE A 5 6.00 12.76 -1.73
N ASP A 6 4.92 11.99 -1.91
CA ASP A 6 3.63 12.53 -2.28
C ASP A 6 3.10 13.43 -1.14
N PRO A 7 2.58 14.63 -1.46
CA PRO A 7 2.00 15.53 -0.45
C PRO A 7 0.96 14.86 0.45
N LEU A 8 0.10 13.97 -0.07
CA LEU A 8 -0.89 13.26 0.75
C LEU A 8 -0.24 12.29 1.72
N THR A 9 0.79 11.55 1.31
CA THR A 9 1.53 10.65 2.19
C THR A 9 2.21 11.43 3.33
N ARG A 10 2.73 12.62 3.02
CA ARG A 10 3.34 13.51 4.01
C ARG A 10 2.31 14.10 4.97
N GLU A 11 1.16 14.52 4.48
CA GLU A 11 0.05 14.98 5.34
C GLU A 11 -0.44 13.86 6.26
N LEU A 12 -0.60 12.63 5.76
CA LEU A 12 -0.93 11.47 6.60
C LEU A 12 0.12 11.25 7.68
N PHE A 13 1.40 11.25 7.32
CA PHE A 13 2.49 11.07 8.28
C PHE A 13 2.48 12.17 9.36
N ALA A 14 2.37 13.43 8.95
CA ALA A 14 2.40 14.58 9.84
C ALA A 14 1.21 14.60 10.82
N ARG A 15 0.01 14.28 10.32
CA ARG A 15 -1.24 14.38 11.09
C ARG A 15 -1.57 13.15 11.92
N ALA A 16 -1.08 11.96 11.55
CA ALA A 16 -1.42 10.71 12.24
C ALA A 16 -1.29 10.78 13.79
N PRO A 17 -0.29 11.46 14.39
CA PRO A 17 -0.19 11.58 15.84
C PRO A 17 -1.29 12.44 16.51
N GLU A 18 -2.06 13.22 15.75
CA GLU A 18 -3.09 14.14 16.28
C GLU A 18 -4.38 13.43 16.71
N PHE A 19 -4.56 12.16 16.34
CA PHE A 19 -5.83 11.44 16.48
C PHE A 19 -5.81 10.33 17.54
N GLY A 20 -4.84 10.38 18.45
CA GLY A 20 -4.65 9.37 19.49
C GLY A 20 -4.09 8.05 18.96
N SER A 21 -4.60 6.92 19.44
CA SER A 21 -4.04 5.59 19.21
C SER A 21 -4.56 4.96 17.92
N LEU A 22 -3.66 4.50 17.03
CA LEU A 22 -3.99 3.79 15.80
C LEU A 22 -4.74 2.47 16.10
N VAL A 23 -5.94 2.33 15.57
CA VAL A 23 -6.85 1.21 15.76
C VAL A 23 -6.78 0.20 14.62
N ALA A 24 -6.83 0.67 13.37
CA ALA A 24 -6.85 -0.15 12.16
C ALA A 24 -6.40 0.65 10.93
N PHE A 25 -6.15 -0.04 9.82
CA PHE A 25 -5.84 0.60 8.54
C PHE A 25 -6.42 -0.17 7.34
N ASP A 26 -6.65 0.54 6.23
CA ASP A 26 -7.02 -0.04 4.93
C ASP A 26 -6.31 0.73 3.81
N PHE A 27 -5.44 0.03 3.06
CA PHE A 27 -4.58 0.62 2.05
C PHE A 27 -4.80 -0.08 0.71
N GLN A 28 -5.28 0.67 -0.29
CA GLN A 28 -5.65 0.10 -1.58
C GLN A 28 -4.94 0.81 -2.72
N GLN A 29 -4.48 0.03 -3.69
CA GLN A 29 -3.96 0.51 -4.95
C GLN A 29 -4.50 -0.34 -6.10
N ARG A 30 -5.38 0.27 -6.90
CA ARG A 30 -5.96 -0.31 -8.11
C ARG A 30 -5.61 0.57 -9.28
N LEU A 31 -5.02 -0.01 -10.31
CA LEU A 31 -4.64 0.68 -11.53
C LEU A 31 -5.34 0.03 -12.72
N GLU A 32 -5.49 0.79 -13.79
CA GLU A 32 -6.00 0.26 -15.04
C GLU A 32 -4.98 -0.72 -15.65
N PRO A 33 -5.42 -1.86 -16.23
CA PRO A 33 -4.54 -2.72 -17.00
C PRO A 33 -3.98 -1.95 -18.19
N ARG A 34 -2.65 -2.00 -18.38
CA ARG A 34 -1.95 -1.27 -19.44
C ARG A 34 -1.76 -2.07 -20.71
N GLY A 35 -1.98 -3.39 -20.65
CA GLY A 35 -1.79 -4.31 -21.78
C GLY A 35 -0.32 -4.49 -22.17
N LEU A 36 0.63 -4.21 -21.27
CA LEU A 36 2.05 -4.38 -21.53
C LEU A 36 2.41 -5.86 -21.35
N ALA A 37 2.91 -6.50 -22.41
CA ALA A 37 3.18 -7.95 -22.40
C ALA A 37 4.15 -8.39 -21.30
N TRP A 38 5.13 -7.55 -20.96
CA TRP A 38 6.12 -7.87 -19.92
C TRP A 38 5.51 -7.94 -18.52
N GLU A 39 4.36 -7.31 -18.25
CA GLU A 39 3.73 -7.34 -16.92
C GLU A 39 3.24 -8.74 -16.54
N ASP A 40 2.93 -9.59 -17.52
CA ASP A 40 2.54 -11.00 -17.34
C ASP A 40 3.68 -11.98 -17.69
N ASP A 41 4.92 -11.49 -17.78
CA ASP A 41 6.09 -12.35 -17.96
C ASP A 41 6.88 -12.43 -16.64
N PRO A 42 6.85 -13.57 -15.91
CA PRO A 42 7.59 -13.75 -14.67
C PRO A 42 9.10 -13.51 -14.80
N GLU A 43 9.70 -13.80 -15.96
CA GLU A 43 11.14 -13.59 -16.18
C GLU A 43 11.49 -12.11 -16.29
N ALA A 44 10.59 -11.29 -16.83
CA ALA A 44 10.80 -9.86 -17.00
C ALA A 44 10.30 -9.03 -15.79
N ALA A 45 9.16 -9.40 -15.20
CA ALA A 45 8.50 -8.62 -14.15
C ALA A 45 8.81 -9.11 -12.72
N CYS A 46 9.39 -10.30 -12.57
CA CYS A 46 9.67 -10.96 -11.28
C CYS A 46 8.41 -11.25 -10.41
N GLY A 47 7.22 -10.92 -10.90
CA GLY A 47 5.95 -11.06 -10.19
C GLY A 47 4.90 -10.10 -10.75
N GLY A 48 3.67 -10.27 -10.28
CA GLY A 48 2.53 -9.47 -10.72
C GLY A 48 2.30 -8.22 -9.89
N VAL A 49 1.05 -7.93 -9.60
CA VAL A 49 0.60 -6.68 -8.95
C VAL A 49 1.26 -6.44 -7.60
N VAL A 50 1.67 -7.50 -6.90
CA VAL A 50 2.37 -7.42 -5.61
C VAL A 50 3.71 -6.69 -5.78
N ILE A 51 4.56 -7.18 -6.68
CA ILE A 51 5.87 -6.59 -6.98
C ILE A 51 5.73 -5.27 -7.74
N GLN A 52 4.84 -5.23 -8.74
CA GLN A 52 4.77 -4.10 -9.66
C GLN A 52 4.18 -2.84 -9.03
N THR A 53 3.32 -2.99 -8.01
CA THR A 53 2.59 -1.85 -7.43
C THR A 53 2.45 -1.92 -5.92
N LEU A 54 2.05 -3.06 -5.36
CA LEU A 54 1.72 -3.15 -3.94
C LEU A 54 2.95 -2.94 -3.05
N VAL A 55 4.16 -3.25 -3.54
CA VAL A 55 5.44 -2.92 -2.92
C VAL A 55 5.52 -1.44 -2.50
N HIS A 56 4.96 -0.54 -3.30
CA HIS A 56 4.96 0.90 -3.01
C HIS A 56 4.02 1.24 -1.86
N THR A 57 2.89 0.55 -1.78
CA THR A 57 1.88 0.71 -0.73
C THR A 57 2.35 0.08 0.59
N LEU A 58 3.01 -1.07 0.56
CA LEU A 58 3.62 -1.70 1.74
C LEU A 58 4.71 -0.81 2.35
N ASP A 59 5.55 -0.21 1.50
CA ASP A 59 6.56 0.74 1.95
C ASP A 59 5.94 2.01 2.56
N ALA A 60 4.95 2.60 1.89
CA ALA A 60 4.27 3.80 2.40
C ALA A 60 3.48 3.53 3.70
N LEU A 61 2.89 2.34 3.85
CA LEU A 61 2.24 1.89 5.07
C LEU A 61 3.18 1.98 6.26
N ARG A 62 4.40 1.42 6.14
CA ARG A 62 5.41 1.47 7.20
C ARG A 62 5.75 2.90 7.60
N VAL A 63 5.93 3.78 6.62
CA VAL A 63 6.25 5.19 6.86
C VAL A 63 5.11 5.91 7.58
N VAL A 64 3.91 5.88 7.01
CA VAL A 64 2.74 6.63 7.51
C VAL A 64 2.35 6.17 8.91
N THR A 65 2.40 4.85 9.16
CA THR A 65 2.07 4.28 10.46
C THR A 65 3.25 4.28 11.43
N ARG A 66 4.46 4.68 11.00
CA ARG A 66 5.71 4.56 11.79
C ARG A 66 5.97 3.14 12.29
N ALA A 67 5.58 2.13 11.49
CA ALA A 67 5.65 0.74 11.92
C ALA A 67 7.09 0.32 12.26
N THR A 68 7.24 -0.33 13.41
CA THR A 68 8.52 -0.91 13.86
C THR A 68 8.62 -2.40 13.49
N ALA A 69 7.48 -3.07 13.31
CA ALA A 69 7.38 -4.42 12.80
C ALA A 69 6.09 -4.56 11.98
N THR A 70 6.12 -5.40 10.95
CA THR A 70 4.94 -5.71 10.14
C THR A 70 4.97 -7.18 9.77
N GLU A 71 3.81 -7.81 9.76
CA GLU A 71 3.64 -9.24 9.52
C GLU A 71 2.44 -9.43 8.59
N VAL A 72 2.59 -10.31 7.61
CA VAL A 72 1.46 -10.76 6.77
C VAL A 72 0.81 -11.93 7.46
N LEU A 73 -0.44 -11.76 7.89
CA LEU A 73 -1.21 -12.81 8.54
C LEU A 73 -1.82 -13.78 7.53
N HIS A 74 -2.31 -13.24 6.43
CA HIS A 74 -2.91 -14.00 5.34
C HIS A 74 -2.87 -13.18 4.06
N SER A 75 -2.79 -13.86 2.93
CA SER A 75 -2.90 -13.24 1.62
C SER A 75 -3.69 -14.12 0.66
N HIS A 76 -4.31 -13.46 -0.32
CA HIS A 76 -4.96 -14.10 -1.44
C HIS A 76 -4.46 -13.45 -2.73
N LEU A 77 -3.97 -14.27 -3.64
CA LEU A 77 -3.45 -13.85 -4.95
C LEU A 77 -4.30 -14.51 -6.02
N ASP A 78 -4.67 -13.73 -7.03
CA ASP A 78 -5.51 -14.20 -8.13
C ASP A 78 -5.00 -13.68 -9.48
N ARG A 79 -5.33 -14.44 -10.52
CA ARG A 79 -5.00 -14.18 -11.92
C ARG A 79 -6.29 -14.03 -12.70
N VAL A 80 -6.87 -12.83 -12.65
CA VAL A 80 -8.19 -12.56 -13.21
C VAL A 80 -8.11 -12.35 -14.73
N ARG A 81 -7.12 -11.59 -15.20
CA ARG A 81 -6.86 -11.32 -16.63
C ARG A 81 -5.52 -11.89 -17.09
N TYR A 82 -4.50 -11.76 -16.26
CA TYR A 82 -3.18 -12.33 -16.52
C TYR A 82 -3.21 -13.87 -16.45
N GLN A 83 -2.26 -14.52 -17.13
CA GLN A 83 -2.15 -15.97 -17.17
C GLN A 83 -1.02 -16.51 -16.28
N ARG A 84 0.05 -15.74 -16.08
CA ARG A 84 1.27 -16.23 -15.43
C ARG A 84 1.50 -15.54 -14.08
N ASN A 85 1.39 -14.21 -14.04
CA ASN A 85 1.53 -13.40 -12.84
C ASN A 85 0.18 -13.00 -12.23
N GLU A 86 0.11 -12.81 -10.91
CA GLU A 86 -1.08 -12.32 -10.23
C GLU A 86 -1.41 -10.86 -10.59
N ASP A 87 -2.63 -10.55 -11.01
CA ASP A 87 -3.08 -9.17 -11.27
C ASP A 87 -4.06 -8.66 -10.21
N HIS A 88 -4.35 -9.50 -9.22
CA HIS A 88 -5.12 -9.15 -8.05
C HIS A 88 -4.50 -9.75 -6.79
N ALA A 89 -4.40 -8.94 -5.74
CA ALA A 89 -3.87 -9.34 -4.45
C ALA A 89 -4.66 -8.69 -3.32
N LEU A 90 -4.95 -9.47 -2.29
CA LEU A 90 -5.49 -9.02 -1.00
C LEU A 90 -4.58 -9.53 0.11
N GLY A 91 -4.38 -8.73 1.15
CA GLY A 91 -3.57 -9.10 2.31
C GLY A 91 -4.19 -8.60 3.60
N LEU A 92 -4.19 -9.44 4.62
CA LEU A 92 -4.43 -9.07 6.01
C LEU A 92 -3.07 -8.95 6.70
N LEU A 93 -2.75 -7.76 7.18
CA LEU A 93 -1.49 -7.48 7.85
C LEU A 93 -1.74 -7.17 9.31
N ALA A 94 -0.69 -7.39 10.11
CA ALA A 94 -0.58 -6.83 11.44
C ALA A 94 0.71 -6.03 11.56
N LEU A 95 0.69 -4.95 12.33
CA LEU A 95 1.87 -4.14 12.59
C LEU A 95 1.97 -3.73 14.06
N ALA A 96 3.20 -3.51 14.49
CA ALA A 96 3.53 -2.80 15.71
C ALA A 96 3.92 -1.37 15.32
N SER A 97 3.42 -0.37 16.06
CA SER A 97 3.66 1.03 15.79
C SER A 97 3.66 1.84 17.10
N PRO A 98 4.50 2.89 17.21
CA PRO A 98 4.43 3.82 18.33
C PRO A 98 3.11 4.58 18.38
N LEU A 99 2.38 4.70 17.26
CA LEU A 99 1.05 5.29 17.23
C LEU A 99 -0.01 4.38 17.86
N ALA A 100 0.31 3.12 18.13
CA ALA A 100 -0.67 2.12 18.53
C ALA A 100 -0.78 1.94 20.05
N SER A 101 -0.07 2.74 20.86
CA SER A 101 -0.12 2.67 22.33
C SER A 101 0.11 1.25 22.88
N GLY A 102 1.04 0.50 22.28
CA GLY A 102 1.39 -0.86 22.68
C GLY A 102 0.50 -1.98 22.11
N ARG A 103 -0.56 -1.66 21.36
CA ARG A 103 -1.41 -2.68 20.72
C ARG A 103 -0.82 -3.16 19.38
N ARG A 104 -1.16 -4.38 19.00
CA ARG A 104 -0.95 -4.88 17.63
C ARG A 104 -2.13 -4.41 16.77
N VAL A 105 -1.84 -3.72 15.68
CA VAL A 105 -2.85 -3.15 14.76
C VAL A 105 -2.99 -4.06 13.57
N GLN A 106 -4.23 -4.38 13.21
CA GLN A 106 -4.53 -5.15 11.99
C GLN A 106 -5.14 -4.26 10.93
N GLY A 107 -4.93 -4.60 9.68
CA GLY A 107 -5.48 -3.86 8.55
C GLY A 107 -5.35 -4.59 7.24
N LEU A 108 -6.04 -4.05 6.24
CA LEU A 108 -6.10 -4.64 4.90
C LEU A 108 -5.18 -3.90 3.94
N VAL A 109 -4.58 -4.65 3.03
CA VAL A 109 -3.91 -4.13 1.85
C VAL A 109 -4.49 -4.78 0.59
N ALA A 110 -4.67 -4.00 -0.47
CA ALA A 110 -5.19 -4.52 -1.73
C ALA A 110 -4.45 -3.94 -2.94
N GLY A 111 -4.08 -4.82 -3.87
CA GLY A 111 -3.50 -4.51 -5.17
C GLY A 111 -4.41 -5.03 -6.29
N SER A 112 -4.66 -4.25 -7.34
CA SER A 112 -5.35 -4.77 -8.52
C SER A 112 -4.98 -4.04 -9.82
N LYS A 113 -4.93 -4.79 -10.92
CA LYS A 113 -4.84 -4.30 -12.30
C LYS A 113 -5.98 -4.82 -13.19
N VAL A 114 -7.15 -5.10 -12.59
CA VAL A 114 -8.24 -5.82 -13.28
C VAL A 114 -9.33 -4.90 -13.84
N SER A 115 -9.60 -3.77 -13.19
CA SER A 115 -10.67 -2.84 -13.60
C SER A 115 -10.13 -1.67 -14.42
N ALA A 116 -10.98 -1.05 -15.25
CA ALA A 116 -10.66 0.20 -15.94
C ALA A 116 -10.73 1.44 -15.02
N SER A 117 -10.63 1.25 -13.71
CA SER A 117 -10.71 2.30 -12.71
C SER A 117 -9.39 2.43 -11.97
N ARG A 118 -9.01 3.68 -11.68
CA ARG A 118 -7.90 3.98 -10.78
C ARG A 118 -8.42 4.30 -9.40
N GLN A 119 -7.84 3.64 -8.40
CA GLN A 119 -8.08 3.94 -7.00
C GLN A 119 -6.74 3.86 -6.28
N MET A 120 -6.45 4.84 -5.45
CA MET A 120 -5.35 4.75 -4.50
C MET A 120 -5.80 5.47 -3.25
N ARG A 121 -6.07 4.69 -2.20
CA ARG A 121 -6.73 5.17 -0.99
C ARG A 121 -6.07 4.61 0.24
N TYR A 122 -5.68 5.48 1.17
CA TYR A 122 -5.16 5.09 2.47
C TYR A 122 -6.11 5.57 3.55
N GLN A 123 -6.54 4.65 4.40
CA GLN A 123 -7.39 4.91 5.54
C GLN A 123 -6.67 4.47 6.81
N LEU A 124 -6.66 5.36 7.79
CA LEU A 124 -6.17 5.12 9.13
C LEU A 124 -7.31 5.44 10.10
N LEU A 125 -7.63 4.47 10.96
CA LEU A 125 -8.60 4.64 12.02
C LEU A 125 -7.86 4.75 13.34
N PHE A 126 -8.22 5.75 14.14
CA PHE A 126 -7.70 5.97 15.48
C PHE A 126 -8.86 5.97 16.49
N ASP A 127 -8.55 6.08 17.78
CA ASP A 127 -9.55 6.21 18.85
C ASP A 127 -10.32 7.53 18.78
N ASP A 128 -9.64 8.64 18.49
CA ASP A 128 -10.26 9.97 18.46
C ASP A 128 -10.71 10.41 17.04
N GLY A 129 -10.43 9.61 16.01
CA GLY A 129 -10.82 9.97 14.65
C GLY A 129 -10.28 9.08 13.54
N ALA A 130 -10.28 9.63 12.33
CA ALA A 130 -9.82 8.93 11.13
C ALA A 130 -9.22 9.88 10.10
N LEU A 131 -8.24 9.35 9.36
CA LEU A 131 -7.63 9.99 8.20
C LEU A 131 -7.87 9.13 6.97
N GLU A 132 -8.39 9.73 5.91
CA GLU A 132 -8.64 9.07 4.63
C GLU A 132 -8.10 9.90 3.48
N ALA A 133 -7.00 9.44 2.89
CA ALA A 133 -6.41 10.05 1.71
C ALA A 133 -6.93 9.36 0.44
N ASP A 134 -7.44 10.14 -0.50
CA ASP A 134 -7.75 9.71 -1.86
C ASP A 134 -6.73 10.35 -2.82
N TYR A 135 -5.80 9.55 -3.32
CA TYR A 135 -4.72 10.01 -4.19
C TYR A 135 -5.16 10.30 -5.62
N VAL A 136 -6.37 9.87 -6.01
CA VAL A 136 -6.95 10.16 -7.32
C VAL A 136 -7.70 11.47 -7.27
N GLN A 137 -8.55 11.65 -6.25
CA GLN A 137 -9.29 12.89 -6.03
C GLN A 137 -8.45 14.00 -5.41
N ARG A 138 -7.25 13.69 -4.91
CA ARG A 138 -6.33 14.62 -4.26
C ARG A 138 -6.93 15.25 -3.00
N THR A 139 -7.63 14.44 -2.21
CA THR A 139 -8.28 14.88 -0.98
C THR A 139 -7.77 14.11 0.23
N LEU A 140 -7.71 14.80 1.37
CA LEU A 140 -7.55 14.21 2.69
C LEU A 140 -8.81 14.51 3.50
N ARG A 141 -9.64 13.50 3.70
CA ARG A 141 -10.76 13.57 4.64
C ARG A 141 -10.23 13.32 6.04
N VAL A 142 -10.50 14.26 6.94
CA VAL A 142 -10.13 14.21 8.34
C VAL A 142 -11.40 14.19 9.17
N THR A 143 -11.52 13.20 10.03
CA THR A 143 -12.64 13.04 10.95
C THR A 143 -12.11 13.10 12.38
N HIS A 144 -12.68 13.94 13.22
CA HIS A 144 -12.37 14.01 14.66
C HIS A 144 -13.70 14.03 15.40
N GLY A 145 -14.01 12.98 16.16
CA GLY A 145 -15.35 12.78 16.73
C GLY A 145 -16.45 12.87 15.66
N GLY A 146 -17.42 13.78 15.84
CA GLY A 146 -18.50 14.03 14.89
C GLY A 146 -18.15 14.97 13.73
N GLU A 147 -17.04 15.71 13.82
CA GLU A 147 -16.65 16.69 12.81
C GLU A 147 -15.91 16.06 11.64
N ARG A 148 -16.21 16.55 10.43
CA ARG A 148 -15.61 16.07 9.19
C ARG A 148 -15.16 17.26 8.35
N ARG A 149 -13.87 17.28 8.01
CA ARG A 149 -13.30 18.23 7.06
C ARG A 149 -12.68 17.49 5.89
N VAL A 150 -12.73 18.08 4.71
CA VAL A 150 -12.03 17.59 3.53
C VAL A 150 -11.02 18.65 3.13
N LEU A 151 -9.76 18.26 3.06
CA LEU A 151 -8.66 19.11 2.63
C LEU A 151 -8.30 18.72 1.20
N GLU A 152 -8.19 19.70 0.31
CA GLU A 152 -7.58 19.48 -1.00
C GLU A 152 -6.05 19.52 -0.84
N VAL A 153 -5.37 18.52 -1.37
CA VAL A 153 -3.92 18.36 -1.28
C VAL A 153 -3.37 18.16 -2.69
N PRO A 154 -3.02 19.26 -3.38
CA PRO A 154 -2.60 19.19 -4.77
C PRO A 154 -1.35 18.31 -4.93
N PRO A 155 -1.22 17.61 -6.07
CA PRO A 155 -0.06 16.77 -6.31
C PRO A 155 1.18 17.64 -6.51
N ALA A 156 2.34 17.11 -6.11
CA ALA A 156 3.64 17.71 -6.39
C ALA A 156 4.55 16.66 -7.04
N PRO A 157 5.49 17.07 -7.91
CA PRO A 157 6.47 16.15 -8.48
C PRO A 157 7.29 15.44 -7.39
N THR A 158 7.13 14.12 -7.29
CA THR A 158 7.77 13.34 -6.21
C THR A 158 9.19 12.92 -6.53
N VAL A 159 9.51 12.68 -7.81
CA VAL A 159 10.87 12.31 -8.25
C VAL A 159 11.88 13.45 -7.99
N PRO A 160 11.63 14.71 -8.38
CA PRO A 160 12.55 15.80 -8.05
C PRO A 160 12.75 15.97 -6.55
N ALA A 161 11.69 15.80 -5.76
CA ALA A 161 11.77 15.89 -4.30
C ALA A 161 12.63 14.77 -3.69
N LEU A 162 12.48 13.53 -4.17
CA LEU A 162 13.32 12.40 -3.78
C LEU A 162 14.79 12.64 -4.15
N LEU A 163 15.07 13.05 -5.40
CA LEU A 163 16.43 13.29 -5.86
C LEU A 163 17.09 14.42 -5.07
N SER A 164 16.35 15.47 -4.74
CA SER A 164 16.85 16.57 -3.92
C SER A 164 17.25 16.10 -2.52
N ALA A 165 16.41 15.27 -1.88
CA ALA A 165 16.72 14.67 -0.58
C ALA A 165 17.91 13.70 -0.66
N PHE A 166 18.01 12.92 -1.74
CA PHE A 166 19.14 12.01 -1.95
C PHE A 166 20.46 12.77 -2.16
N VAL A 167 20.45 13.86 -2.94
CA VAL A 167 21.61 14.75 -3.10
C VAL A 167 22.01 15.36 -1.75
N ALA A 168 21.04 15.82 -0.94
CA ALA A 168 21.33 16.33 0.39
C ALA A 168 22.03 15.27 1.26
N HIS A 169 21.54 14.03 1.26
CA HIS A 169 22.19 12.91 1.97
C HIS A 169 23.63 12.66 1.49
N VAL A 170 23.87 12.59 0.17
CA VAL A 170 25.21 12.39 -0.41
C VAL A 170 26.17 13.52 -0.01
N LEU A 171 25.67 14.73 0.16
CA LEU A 171 26.44 15.89 0.62
C LEU A 171 26.58 15.97 2.16
N GLY A 172 26.16 14.94 2.90
CA GLY A 172 26.22 14.90 4.37
C GLY A 172 25.18 15.78 5.06
N LYS A 173 24.13 16.21 4.34
CA LYS A 173 23.06 17.09 4.83
C LYS A 173 21.77 16.30 5.03
N GLY A 174 21.76 15.46 6.05
CA GLY A 174 20.58 14.70 6.47
C GLY A 174 20.66 13.19 6.16
N ASP A 175 19.61 12.49 6.57
CA ASP A 175 19.51 11.04 6.46
C ASP A 175 19.20 10.59 5.04
N ASN A 176 19.46 9.31 4.76
CA ASN A 176 19.06 8.71 3.49
C ASN A 176 17.52 8.73 3.39
N PRO A 177 16.93 9.33 2.34
CA PRO A 177 15.47 9.44 2.22
C PRO A 177 14.76 8.09 2.07
N VAL A 178 15.45 7.08 1.56
CA VAL A 178 14.96 5.70 1.41
C VAL A 178 16.12 4.75 1.77
N PRO A 179 16.37 4.52 3.07
CA PRO A 179 17.46 3.67 3.51
C PRO A 179 17.33 2.24 2.95
N PRO A 180 18.45 1.55 2.61
CA PRO A 180 18.39 0.17 2.12
C PRO A 180 17.65 -0.81 3.05
N ALA A 181 17.74 -0.58 4.36
CA ALA A 181 17.02 -1.37 5.36
C ALA A 181 15.51 -1.35 5.14
N ASP A 182 14.95 -0.23 4.67
CA ASP A 182 13.52 -0.15 4.37
C ASP A 182 13.15 -0.96 3.14
N ALA A 183 14.00 -0.97 2.11
CA ALA A 183 13.78 -1.79 0.93
C ALA A 183 13.82 -3.29 1.28
N ILE A 184 14.78 -3.72 2.10
CA ILE A 184 14.88 -5.11 2.58
C ILE A 184 13.61 -5.50 3.34
N GLU A 185 13.15 -4.65 4.26
CA GLU A 185 11.96 -4.95 5.06
C GLU A 185 10.69 -5.02 4.20
N THR A 186 10.52 -4.08 3.26
CA THR A 186 9.41 -4.14 2.31
C THR A 186 9.47 -5.40 1.44
N MET A 187 10.66 -5.83 1.00
CA MET A 187 10.78 -7.07 0.22
C MET A 187 10.49 -8.32 1.05
N ARG A 188 10.86 -8.35 2.35
CA ARG A 188 10.44 -9.44 3.25
C ARG A 188 8.91 -9.53 3.38
N LEU A 189 8.22 -8.40 3.40
CA LEU A 189 6.75 -8.40 3.39
C LEU A 189 6.20 -8.93 2.07
N VAL A 190 6.79 -8.57 0.94
CA VAL A 190 6.41 -9.12 -0.37
C VAL A 190 6.60 -10.64 -0.41
N ASP A 191 7.76 -11.13 0.03
CA ASP A 191 8.02 -12.58 0.13
C ASP A 191 7.00 -13.26 1.05
N SER A 192 6.65 -12.62 2.16
CA SER A 192 5.61 -13.11 3.08
C SER A 192 4.24 -13.13 2.43
N VAL A 193 3.88 -12.13 1.63
CA VAL A 193 2.62 -12.12 0.85
C VAL A 193 2.56 -13.32 -0.08
N TYR A 194 3.65 -13.69 -0.75
CA TYR A 194 3.66 -14.91 -1.58
C TYR A 194 3.59 -16.18 -0.71
N ALA A 195 4.36 -16.25 0.38
CA ALA A 195 4.44 -17.43 1.24
C ALA A 195 3.13 -17.74 1.99
N THR A 196 2.36 -16.72 2.38
CA THR A 196 1.08 -16.88 3.09
C THR A 196 -0.12 -16.95 2.15
N SER A 197 0.12 -16.96 0.83
CA SER A 197 -0.96 -16.99 -0.14
C SER A 197 -1.64 -18.36 -0.08
N GLY A 198 -2.94 -18.35 0.25
CA GLY A 198 -3.75 -19.55 0.06
C GLY A 198 -3.83 -19.83 -1.44
N GLN A 199 -3.49 -21.05 -1.87
CA GLN A 199 -3.79 -21.46 -3.26
C GLN A 199 -5.30 -21.29 -3.45
N GLY A 200 -5.70 -20.36 -4.32
CA GLY A 200 -7.07 -20.27 -4.77
C GLY A 200 -7.48 -21.64 -5.30
N SER A 201 -8.47 -22.26 -4.67
CA SER A 201 -9.02 -23.53 -5.09
C SER A 201 -9.67 -23.34 -6.47
N HIS A 202 -8.90 -23.51 -7.54
CA HIS A 202 -9.46 -23.75 -8.86
C HIS A 202 -9.81 -25.24 -8.98
N SER A 203 -10.92 -25.62 -8.32
CA SER A 203 -11.65 -26.83 -8.68
C SER A 203 -12.64 -26.47 -9.79
N SER A 204 -12.32 -26.94 -10.98
CA SER A 204 -13.05 -26.73 -12.22
C SER A 204 -14.43 -27.41 -12.27
N LYS A 205 -15.36 -26.76 -12.98
CA LYS A 205 -16.48 -27.31 -13.77
C LYS A 205 -17.75 -27.78 -13.03
N GLN A 206 -18.74 -26.89 -13.02
CA GLN A 206 -20.15 -27.27 -13.19
C GLN A 206 -20.32 -27.84 -14.63
N PRO A 207 -20.91 -29.03 -14.84
CA PRO A 207 -21.33 -29.44 -16.17
C PRO A 207 -22.58 -28.66 -16.60
N PRO A 208 -22.72 -28.33 -17.90
CA PRO A 208 -23.93 -27.70 -18.43
C PRO A 208 -25.08 -28.71 -18.37
N GLY A 209 -26.29 -28.18 -18.15
CA GLY A 209 -27.49 -28.93 -17.83
C GLY A 209 -27.87 -30.03 -18.84
N SER A 210 -28.57 -31.03 -18.31
CA SER A 210 -29.38 -31.97 -19.09
C SER A 210 -30.81 -31.44 -19.20
N VAL A 211 -31.26 -31.30 -20.44
CA VAL A 211 -32.66 -31.17 -20.88
C VAL A 211 -33.47 -32.37 -20.40
#